data_AF-A0A4R0YNG9-F1
#
_entry.id   AF-A0A4R0YNG9-F1
#
_cell.length_a   1.000
_cell.length_b   1.000
_cell.length_c   1.000
_cell.angle_alpha   90.00
_cell.angle_beta   90.00
_cell.angle_gamma   90.00
#
_symmetry.space_group_name_H-M   'P 1'
#
loop_
_entity.id
_entity.type
_entity.pdbx_description
1 polymer ?
#
loop_
_entity_poly.entity_id
_entity_poly.type
_entity_poly.pdbx_seq_one_letter_code
_entity_poly.pdbx_strand_id
1 'polypeptide(L)'
;MRVASEGHAPLTPVRRGRLMLGTVKPFTGSPTHMLDIGASGTGVFAPAAPTTLVPGGGPVLQRPTIMPIFWGAEWTSPSPPIAPATLLDRLKTIIDGSYLDGLVQYGFTGKPTLLGPRYVTNTEPAASTTVAGWSTEGVNLLRGLIDAEQIAEPDEDWSRLTVIFLPSTVAYPSDSTGTTFGFHSSFQWVDYDLLDVDDDPVRFAMIGTAPFGAIPGIDMATYSFSHELVEAMTDPDGASGWRQSPGTGSASADEIADSPCNQIGRLDGTAVASYWSDADNACIIPSLTRTAFFEVSDRHLDAEVDGPEQSFHVERDCGRNHHWSGDYTYHIAQRHLTVTLQGKPRNWINPTGDWIVAGQKITTAAQPVSVNLPVSFPGYPDAVTANRLVTLTATATNDTLVLVNDPADGSYSVPVVFEVTETFNDGNAQAHKETWTLDVDIDGQEIVYSQAYIDALSRCMQQQLSTMTRDMKGLREVYAEFAELLRTHRGPPIDQDPIAGLARAAERGLRELRDLAKDVRRSRVILGRDSG
;
A
#
# COMPACT_ATOMS: atom_id res chain seq x y z
N MET A 1 85.95 -25.35 37.68
CA MET A 1 86.43 -25.72 36.33
C MET A 1 85.79 -24.76 35.33
N ARG A 2 86.58 -24.22 34.39
CA ARG A 2 86.27 -23.07 33.52
C ARG A 2 85.21 -23.35 32.43
N VAL A 3 84.37 -22.33 32.16
CA VAL A 3 83.90 -21.77 30.86
C VAL A 3 83.03 -22.71 29.98
N ALA A 4 81.87 -22.35 29.41
CA ALA A 4 81.55 -21.15 28.63
C ALA A 4 80.05 -20.79 28.60
N SER A 5 79.81 -19.54 28.23
CA SER A 5 78.56 -18.81 28.04
C SER A 5 78.10 -18.79 26.57
N GLU A 6 76.79 -18.98 26.33
CA GLU A 6 76.04 -18.46 25.17
C GLU A 6 74.66 -18.05 25.75
N GLY A 7 74.20 -16.79 25.67
CA GLY A 7 73.93 -16.04 24.45
C GLY A 7 72.41 -15.82 24.33
N HIS A 8 71.80 -15.12 25.30
CA HIS A 8 70.39 -14.71 25.23
C HIS A 8 70.23 -13.54 24.26
N ALA A 9 69.45 -13.72 23.19
CA ALA A 9 68.93 -12.62 22.38
C ALA A 9 67.62 -12.07 22.99
N PRO A 10 67.42 -10.74 23.02
CA PRO A 10 66.24 -10.14 23.64
C PRO A 10 64.99 -10.24 22.78
N LEU A 11 63.88 -10.62 23.40
CA LEU A 11 62.53 -10.55 22.85
C LEU A 11 62.12 -9.08 22.65
N THR A 12 61.91 -8.69 21.39
CA THR A 12 61.28 -7.41 21.04
C THR A 12 59.77 -7.48 21.32
N PRO A 13 59.18 -6.49 22.01
CA PRO A 13 57.75 -6.48 22.27
C PRO A 13 56.98 -6.09 21.00
N VAL A 14 56.16 -7.00 20.47
CA VAL A 14 55.13 -6.65 19.50
C VAL A 14 54.07 -5.83 20.23
N ARG A 15 54.01 -4.53 19.89
CA ARG A 15 52.98 -3.60 20.35
C ARG A 15 51.59 -4.17 20.00
N ARG A 16 50.82 -4.53 21.04
CA ARG A 16 49.36 -4.66 20.91
C ARG A 16 48.78 -3.26 20.65
N GLY A 17 48.49 -2.98 19.39
CA GLY A 17 47.62 -1.87 19.02
C GLY A 17 46.22 -2.18 19.53
N ARG A 18 45.76 -1.40 20.51
CA ARG A 18 44.38 -1.32 20.97
C ARG A 18 43.57 -0.66 19.84
N LEU A 19 42.92 -1.46 18.99
CA LEU A 19 41.96 -0.94 18.02
C LEU A 19 40.63 -0.71 18.75
N MET A 20 40.13 0.51 18.63
CA MET A 20 38.90 1.01 19.23
C MET A 20 37.69 0.19 18.75
N LEU A 21 36.73 -0.07 19.65
CA LEU A 21 35.38 -0.49 19.29
C LEU A 21 34.77 0.53 18.33
N GLY A 22 34.60 0.12 17.07
CA GLY A 22 33.75 0.80 16.10
C GLY A 22 32.32 0.32 16.26
N THR A 23 31.41 1.25 16.51
CA THR A 23 29.96 1.04 16.55
C THR A 23 29.49 0.47 15.21
N VAL A 24 28.81 -0.68 15.24
CA VAL A 24 28.15 -1.28 14.08
C VAL A 24 27.19 -0.25 13.48
N LYS A 25 27.44 0.18 12.24
CA LYS A 25 26.46 0.95 11.47
C LYS A 25 25.43 -0.01 10.90
N PRO A 26 24.11 0.26 11.04
CA PRO A 26 23.10 -0.53 10.36
C PRO A 26 23.27 -0.42 8.84
N PHE A 27 23.11 -1.56 8.19
CA PHE A 27 23.23 -1.75 6.75
C PHE A 27 22.12 -0.97 6.04
N THR A 28 22.43 0.15 5.40
CA THR A 28 21.51 0.85 4.49
C THR A 28 21.62 0.24 3.10
N GLY A 29 21.05 -0.96 2.94
CA GLY A 29 20.69 -1.50 1.63
C GLY A 29 19.49 -0.72 1.11
N SER A 30 19.65 -0.04 -0.03
CA SER A 30 18.58 0.70 -0.69
C SER A 30 17.52 -0.30 -1.22
N PRO A 31 16.23 -0.21 -0.85
CA PRO A 31 15.20 -1.06 -1.43
C PRO A 31 14.82 -0.48 -2.79
N THR A 32 15.31 -1.09 -3.87
CA THR A 32 14.74 -0.91 -5.20
C THR A 32 13.73 -2.02 -5.47
N HIS A 33 12.53 -1.60 -5.88
CA HIS A 33 11.37 -2.36 -6.33
C HIS A 33 10.38 -2.85 -5.25
N MET A 34 9.60 -1.92 -4.69
CA MET A 34 8.17 -2.20 -4.45
C MET A 34 7.46 -2.11 -5.80
N LEU A 35 7.20 -3.26 -6.42
CA LEU A 35 6.16 -3.36 -7.43
C LEU A 35 4.85 -3.50 -6.66
N ASP A 36 4.15 -2.39 -6.51
CA ASP A 36 2.84 -2.32 -5.87
C ASP A 36 1.82 -3.01 -6.79
N ILE A 37 1.46 -4.25 -6.47
CA ILE A 37 0.27 -4.91 -7.00
C ILE A 37 -0.61 -5.22 -5.78
N GLY A 38 -1.22 -4.16 -5.24
CA GLY A 38 -2.19 -4.27 -4.16
C GLY A 38 -3.54 -4.73 -4.70
N ALA A 39 -3.99 -5.91 -4.28
CA ALA A 39 -5.41 -6.25 -4.31
C ALA A 39 -6.12 -5.45 -3.22
N SER A 40 -7.29 -4.92 -3.58
CA SER A 40 -8.05 -3.92 -2.82
C SER A 40 -9.25 -4.55 -2.13
N GLY A 41 -9.24 -4.62 -0.80
CA GLY A 41 -10.40 -5.08 -0.03
C GLY A 41 -11.37 -3.95 0.33
N THR A 42 -12.53 -3.92 -0.33
CA THR A 42 -13.76 -3.22 0.10
C THR A 42 -14.42 -4.01 1.24
N GLY A 43 -15.06 -3.34 2.20
CA GLY A 43 -15.91 -4.05 3.16
C GLY A 43 -17.15 -4.56 2.45
N VAL A 44 -17.16 -5.81 2.01
CA VAL A 44 -18.24 -6.44 1.24
C VAL A 44 -19.24 -7.12 2.19
N PHE A 45 -20.51 -6.71 2.13
CA PHE A 45 -21.63 -7.37 2.80
C PHE A 45 -22.42 -8.16 1.75
N ALA A 46 -22.43 -9.50 1.88
CA ALA A 46 -23.14 -10.36 0.93
C ALA A 46 -24.65 -10.03 0.89
N PRO A 47 -25.23 -9.81 -0.30
CA PRO A 47 -26.64 -9.45 -0.40
C PRO A 47 -27.56 -10.67 -0.33
N ALA A 48 -28.81 -10.44 0.11
CA ALA A 48 -29.84 -11.46 0.22
C ALA A 48 -30.48 -11.87 -1.12
N ALA A 49 -30.20 -11.14 -2.21
CA ALA A 49 -30.65 -11.42 -3.59
C ALA A 49 -29.75 -10.68 -4.60
N PRO A 50 -29.72 -11.07 -5.90
CA PRO A 50 -29.07 -10.27 -6.93
C PRO A 50 -29.85 -8.97 -7.13
N THR A 51 -29.31 -7.88 -6.60
CA THR A 51 -29.73 -6.51 -6.87
C THR A 51 -28.82 -5.93 -7.96
N THR A 52 -29.29 -5.00 -8.76
CA THR A 52 -28.48 -4.17 -9.65
C THR A 52 -28.98 -2.74 -9.52
N LEU A 53 -28.11 -1.75 -9.70
CA LEU A 53 -28.56 -0.37 -9.76
C LEU A 53 -28.87 0.02 -11.21
N VAL A 54 -30.07 0.53 -11.47
CA VAL A 54 -30.50 0.97 -12.81
C VAL A 54 -30.79 2.47 -12.83
N PRO A 55 -30.41 3.20 -13.89
CA PRO A 55 -30.72 4.62 -14.01
C PRO A 55 -32.20 4.83 -14.33
N GLY A 56 -32.89 5.67 -13.55
CA GLY A 56 -34.30 6.05 -13.77
C GLY A 56 -34.51 7.25 -14.70
N GLY A 57 -33.43 7.96 -15.06
CA GLY A 57 -33.44 9.10 -16.00
C GLY A 57 -33.66 10.49 -15.36
N GLY A 58 -33.80 10.54 -14.05
CA GLY A 58 -33.86 11.76 -13.25
C GLY A 58 -32.50 12.44 -13.03
N PRO A 59 -32.49 13.57 -12.31
CA PRO A 59 -31.26 14.30 -12.00
C PRO A 59 -30.34 13.50 -11.08
N VAL A 60 -29.08 13.92 -11.02
CA VAL A 60 -28.04 13.37 -10.13
C VAL A 60 -27.13 14.51 -9.66
N LEU A 61 -26.54 14.41 -8.47
CA LEU A 61 -25.54 15.36 -7.99
C LEU A 61 -24.14 14.77 -8.12
N GLN A 62 -23.41 15.14 -9.18
CA GLN A 62 -22.07 14.59 -9.42
C GLN A 62 -21.01 15.10 -8.42
N ARG A 63 -21.09 16.38 -8.03
CA ARG A 63 -20.11 17.05 -7.15
C ARG A 63 -20.81 18.09 -6.28
N PRO A 64 -21.75 17.67 -5.41
CA PRO A 64 -22.56 18.63 -4.67
C PRO A 64 -21.72 19.50 -3.74
N THR A 65 -22.14 20.74 -3.56
CA THR A 65 -21.70 21.55 -2.41
C THR A 65 -22.59 21.16 -1.22
N ILE A 66 -21.96 20.83 -0.09
CA ILE A 66 -22.67 20.43 1.12
C ILE A 66 -22.71 21.63 2.05
N MET A 67 -23.91 22.13 2.37
CA MET A 67 -24.12 23.22 3.32
C MET A 67 -24.67 22.67 4.64
N PRO A 68 -23.86 22.52 5.70
CA PRO A 68 -24.35 22.10 7.00
C PRO A 68 -25.14 23.20 7.68
N ILE A 69 -26.35 22.89 8.15
CA ILE A 69 -27.15 23.76 9.01
C ILE A 69 -27.33 23.07 10.36
N PHE A 70 -26.85 23.71 11.43
CA PHE A 70 -27.07 23.29 12.81
C PHE A 70 -28.30 24.04 13.35
N TRP A 71 -29.44 23.36 13.42
CA TRP A 71 -30.71 23.96 13.83
C TRP A 71 -31.02 23.67 15.31
N GLY A 72 -31.32 24.71 16.08
CA GLY A 72 -31.69 24.66 17.50
C GLY A 72 -30.62 25.24 18.42
N ALA A 73 -31.02 25.62 19.63
CA ALA A 73 -30.12 26.26 20.60
C ALA A 73 -29.04 25.31 21.14
N GLU A 74 -29.27 23.99 21.08
CA GLU A 74 -28.33 22.94 21.52
C GLU A 74 -26.92 23.17 20.94
N TRP A 75 -26.82 23.55 19.68
CA TRP A 75 -25.56 23.68 18.95
C TRP A 75 -24.67 24.84 19.39
N THR A 76 -25.20 25.75 20.21
CA THR A 76 -24.45 26.85 20.84
C THR A 76 -24.32 26.70 22.34
N SER A 77 -24.81 25.59 22.91
CA SER A 77 -24.60 25.25 24.30
C SER A 77 -23.10 25.18 24.62
N PRO A 78 -22.65 25.57 25.83
CA PRO A 78 -21.26 25.36 26.26
C PRO A 78 -20.82 23.90 26.29
N SER A 79 -21.77 22.95 26.33
CA SER A 79 -21.53 21.52 26.36
C SER A 79 -22.63 20.80 25.56
N PRO A 80 -22.64 20.91 24.23
CA PRO A 80 -23.61 20.20 23.42
C PRO A 80 -23.34 18.68 23.51
N PRO A 81 -24.36 17.82 23.43
CA PRO A 81 -24.17 16.36 23.39
C PRO A 81 -23.21 15.92 22.27
N ILE A 82 -23.22 16.65 21.15
CA ILE A 82 -22.26 16.50 20.05
C ILE A 82 -21.67 17.87 19.74
N ALA A 83 -20.35 18.01 19.81
CA ALA A 83 -19.68 19.24 19.40
C ALA A 83 -19.78 19.40 17.85
N PRO A 84 -20.25 20.56 17.33
CA PRO A 84 -20.32 20.81 15.89
C PRO A 84 -19.01 20.55 15.14
N ALA A 85 -17.88 20.94 15.73
CA ALA A 85 -16.55 20.71 15.16
C ALA A 85 -16.26 19.21 14.98
N THR A 86 -16.59 18.38 15.97
CA THR A 86 -16.43 16.93 15.87
C THR A 86 -17.29 16.37 14.75
N LEU A 87 -18.53 16.84 14.60
CA LEU A 87 -19.38 16.36 13.51
C LEU A 87 -18.81 16.77 12.14
N LEU A 88 -18.40 18.03 11.96
CA LEU A 88 -17.79 18.52 10.72
C LEU A 88 -16.51 17.76 10.34
N ASP A 89 -15.66 17.44 11.31
CA ASP A 89 -14.47 16.61 11.08
C ASP A 89 -14.86 15.22 10.53
N ARG A 90 -15.95 14.63 11.05
CA ARG A 90 -16.47 13.34 10.58
C ARG A 90 -17.10 13.44 9.19
N LEU A 91 -17.84 14.51 8.89
CA LEU A 91 -18.34 14.75 7.53
C LEU A 91 -17.18 14.87 6.54
N LYS A 92 -16.11 15.57 6.94
CA LYS A 92 -14.89 15.70 6.14
C LYS A 92 -14.22 14.34 5.91
N THR A 93 -14.15 13.46 6.90
CA THR A 93 -13.68 12.07 6.70
C THR A 93 -14.48 11.33 5.63
N ILE A 94 -15.80 11.50 5.61
CA ILE A 94 -16.69 10.85 4.63
C ILE A 94 -16.48 11.44 3.23
N ILE A 95 -16.48 12.78 3.11
CA ILE A 95 -16.38 13.49 1.84
C ILE A 95 -14.99 13.38 1.21
N ASP A 96 -13.93 13.59 2.01
CA ASP A 96 -12.55 13.59 1.52
C ASP A 96 -11.92 12.18 1.49
N GLY A 97 -12.51 11.23 2.22
CA GLY A 97 -12.06 9.84 2.30
C GLY A 97 -12.41 9.03 1.06
N SER A 98 -12.34 7.71 1.21
CA SER A 98 -12.65 6.74 0.15
C SER A 98 -14.14 6.43 0.02
N TYR A 99 -14.98 6.92 0.93
CA TYR A 99 -16.37 6.48 1.06
C TYR A 99 -17.13 6.48 -0.27
N LEU A 100 -16.93 7.52 -1.07
CA LEU A 100 -17.65 7.74 -2.33
C LEU A 100 -16.96 7.10 -3.55
N ASP A 101 -15.80 6.47 -3.38
CA ASP A 101 -14.99 5.94 -4.50
C ASP A 101 -15.76 4.87 -5.28
N GLY A 102 -16.63 4.11 -4.61
CA GLY A 102 -17.50 3.14 -5.26
C GLY A 102 -18.49 3.77 -6.24
N LEU A 103 -18.88 5.03 -6.08
CA LEU A 103 -19.86 5.67 -6.97
C LEU A 103 -19.34 5.90 -8.39
N VAL A 104 -18.03 5.76 -8.63
CA VAL A 104 -17.43 5.91 -9.97
C VAL A 104 -18.05 4.95 -11.00
N GLN A 105 -18.50 3.77 -10.55
CA GLN A 105 -19.15 2.78 -11.41
C GLN A 105 -20.49 3.25 -11.98
N TYR A 106 -21.11 4.25 -11.34
CA TYR A 106 -22.37 4.88 -11.75
C TYR A 106 -22.13 6.25 -12.44
N GLY A 107 -20.88 6.57 -12.77
CA GLY A 107 -20.51 7.80 -13.49
C GLY A 107 -20.23 9.01 -12.60
N PHE A 108 -20.21 8.85 -11.27
CA PHE A 108 -19.91 9.93 -10.33
C PHE A 108 -18.40 10.11 -10.23
N THR A 109 -17.89 11.16 -10.86
CA THR A 109 -16.45 11.46 -10.87
C THR A 109 -16.20 12.79 -10.18
N GLY A 110 -15.78 12.74 -8.92
CA GLY A 110 -15.44 13.91 -8.12
C GLY A 110 -15.91 13.79 -6.68
N LYS A 111 -15.44 14.70 -5.84
CA LYS A 111 -15.80 14.75 -4.42
C LYS A 111 -16.73 15.94 -4.16
N PRO A 112 -17.71 15.79 -3.25
CA PRO A 112 -18.46 16.93 -2.73
C PRO A 112 -17.53 17.98 -2.13
N THR A 113 -18.01 19.23 -2.04
CA THR A 113 -17.29 20.30 -1.33
C THR A 113 -18.04 20.68 -0.07
N LEU A 114 -17.42 20.54 1.10
CA LEU A 114 -18.02 20.94 2.37
C LEU A 114 -17.90 22.45 2.57
N LEU A 115 -19.02 23.15 2.63
CA LEU A 115 -19.10 24.59 2.93
C LEU A 115 -19.02 24.84 4.44
N GLY A 116 -18.79 26.11 4.81
CA GLY A 116 -18.84 26.53 6.22
C GLY A 116 -20.25 26.34 6.79
N PRO A 117 -20.39 25.93 8.07
CA PRO A 117 -21.70 25.66 8.64
C PRO A 117 -22.49 26.95 8.90
N ARG A 118 -23.82 26.84 8.83
CA ARG A 118 -24.76 27.84 9.34
C ARG A 118 -25.35 27.38 10.68
N TYR A 119 -25.47 28.30 11.63
CA TYR A 119 -26.16 28.06 12.90
C TYR A 119 -27.49 28.80 12.90
N VAL A 120 -28.58 28.08 13.16
CA VAL A 120 -29.92 28.65 13.33
C VAL A 120 -30.38 28.34 14.74
N THR A 121 -30.11 29.24 15.67
CA THR A 121 -30.28 29.01 17.12
C THR A 121 -31.38 29.86 17.75
N ASN A 122 -32.05 30.69 16.95
CA ASN A 122 -33.16 31.55 17.37
C ASN A 122 -34.54 30.88 17.21
N THR A 123 -34.59 29.68 16.63
CA THR A 123 -35.78 28.84 16.50
C THR A 123 -35.42 27.40 16.86
N GLU A 124 -36.44 26.61 17.19
CA GLU A 124 -36.30 25.17 17.45
C GLU A 124 -37.15 24.40 16.45
N PRO A 125 -36.72 23.22 16.00
CA PRO A 125 -37.57 22.34 15.22
C PRO A 125 -38.81 21.93 16.03
N ALA A 126 -39.99 21.97 15.41
CA ALA A 126 -41.18 21.47 16.06
C ALA A 126 -41.06 19.95 16.35
N ALA A 127 -41.62 19.51 17.46
CA ALA A 127 -41.68 18.09 17.79
C ALA A 127 -42.61 17.38 16.79
N SER A 128 -42.02 16.56 15.92
CA SER A 128 -42.75 15.67 15.01
C SER A 128 -42.20 14.25 15.10
N THR A 129 -43.11 13.28 15.07
CA THR A 129 -42.81 11.85 15.05
C THR A 129 -43.04 11.23 13.67
N THR A 130 -43.24 12.04 12.63
CA THR A 130 -43.44 11.59 11.25
C THR A 130 -42.44 12.26 10.30
N VAL A 131 -42.06 11.52 9.24
CA VAL A 131 -41.16 12.03 8.18
C VAL A 131 -41.77 13.24 7.48
N ALA A 132 -43.08 13.20 7.19
CA ALA A 132 -43.81 14.32 6.60
C ALA A 132 -43.76 15.59 7.46
N GLY A 133 -43.82 15.45 8.79
CA GLY A 133 -43.68 16.58 9.69
C GLY A 133 -42.25 17.12 9.72
N TRP A 134 -41.22 16.26 9.72
CA TRP A 134 -39.83 16.71 9.57
C TRP A 134 -39.62 17.44 8.24
N SER A 135 -40.14 16.89 7.13
CA SER A 135 -40.06 17.52 5.80
C SER A 135 -40.70 18.90 5.78
N THR A 136 -41.91 19.05 6.34
CA THR A 136 -42.60 20.34 6.44
C THR A 136 -41.78 21.37 7.22
N GLU A 137 -41.20 20.98 8.35
CA GLU A 137 -40.37 21.86 9.19
C GLU A 137 -39.07 22.26 8.49
N GLY A 138 -38.41 21.31 7.81
CA GLY A 138 -37.21 21.59 6.99
C GLY A 138 -37.49 22.56 5.85
N VAL A 139 -38.60 22.37 5.12
CA VAL A 139 -39.03 23.28 4.05
C VAL A 139 -39.30 24.68 4.61
N ASN A 140 -40.03 24.79 5.72
CA ASN A 140 -40.32 26.09 6.34
C ASN A 140 -39.05 26.81 6.80
N LEU A 141 -38.10 26.08 7.40
CA LEU A 141 -36.80 26.63 7.77
C LEU A 141 -36.06 27.17 6.54
N LEU A 142 -35.91 26.35 5.51
CA LEU A 142 -35.11 26.72 4.33
C LEU A 142 -35.73 27.89 3.58
N ARG A 143 -37.06 27.89 3.38
CA ARG A 143 -37.77 29.04 2.79
C ARG A 143 -37.48 30.32 3.56
N GLY A 144 -37.61 30.30 4.88
CA GLY A 144 -37.33 31.48 5.71
C GLY A 144 -35.87 31.93 5.69
N LEU A 145 -34.90 31.02 5.46
CA LEU A 145 -33.50 31.37 5.30
C LEU A 145 -33.19 31.96 3.92
N ILE A 146 -33.83 31.46 2.87
CA ILE A 146 -33.71 31.98 1.50
C ILE A 146 -34.39 33.35 1.41
N ASP A 147 -35.65 33.49 1.86
CA ASP A 147 -36.40 34.76 1.93
C ASP A 147 -35.65 35.88 2.69
N ALA A 148 -34.79 35.49 3.64
CA ALA A 148 -34.01 36.41 4.46
C ALA A 148 -32.57 36.61 3.96
N GLU A 149 -32.24 36.11 2.76
CA GLU A 149 -30.90 36.16 2.13
C GLU A 149 -29.79 35.62 3.06
N GLN A 150 -30.11 34.64 3.91
CA GLN A 150 -29.17 34.05 4.87
C GLN A 150 -28.39 32.88 4.31
N ILE A 151 -28.93 32.26 3.27
CA ILE A 151 -28.29 31.27 2.42
C ILE A 151 -28.57 31.68 0.97
N ALA A 152 -27.67 31.30 0.07
CA ALA A 152 -27.82 31.55 -1.36
C ALA A 152 -29.18 31.04 -1.89
N GLU A 153 -29.68 31.65 -2.95
CA GLU A 153 -30.84 31.16 -3.70
C GLU A 153 -30.45 29.89 -4.48
N PRO A 154 -31.43 29.07 -4.90
CA PRO A 154 -31.14 27.78 -5.50
C PRO A 154 -30.52 27.91 -6.91
N ASP A 155 -30.87 28.97 -7.64
CA ASP A 155 -30.33 29.34 -8.94
C ASP A 155 -28.81 29.67 -8.89
N GLU A 156 -28.34 30.20 -7.75
CA GLU A 156 -26.92 30.51 -7.52
C GLU A 156 -26.04 29.25 -7.37
N ASP A 157 -26.62 28.12 -6.94
CA ASP A 157 -25.93 26.82 -6.85
C ASP A 157 -26.89 25.63 -6.97
N TRP A 158 -27.11 25.20 -8.22
CA TRP A 158 -28.01 24.10 -8.57
C TRP A 158 -27.51 22.73 -8.05
N SER A 159 -26.25 22.66 -7.60
CA SER A 159 -25.63 21.42 -7.11
C SER A 159 -25.66 21.30 -5.59
N ARG A 160 -26.18 22.30 -4.88
CA ARG A 160 -26.16 22.36 -3.43
C ARG A 160 -27.10 21.33 -2.80
N LEU A 161 -26.57 20.61 -1.82
CA LEU A 161 -27.33 19.80 -0.87
C LEU A 161 -27.23 20.46 0.51
N THR A 162 -28.37 20.92 1.02
CA THR A 162 -28.44 21.52 2.36
C THR A 162 -28.70 20.46 3.40
N VAL A 163 -27.79 20.27 4.35
CA VAL A 163 -27.88 19.20 5.36
C VAL A 163 -28.20 19.79 6.72
N ILE A 164 -29.41 19.55 7.21
CA ILE A 164 -29.93 20.08 8.46
C ILE A 164 -29.71 19.06 9.57
N PHE A 165 -28.84 19.39 10.53
CA PHE A 165 -28.61 18.60 11.74
C PHE A 165 -29.55 19.07 12.85
N LEU A 166 -30.40 18.15 13.30
CA LEU A 166 -31.38 18.39 14.36
C LEU A 166 -30.76 18.23 15.76
N PRO A 167 -31.26 18.93 16.78
CA PRO A 167 -30.84 18.72 18.16
C PRO A 167 -31.08 17.28 18.61
N SER A 168 -30.26 16.79 19.54
CA SER A 168 -30.39 15.44 20.09
C SER A 168 -31.70 15.20 20.87
N THR A 169 -32.42 16.28 21.19
CA THR A 169 -33.74 16.24 21.84
C THR A 169 -34.89 15.94 20.90
N VAL A 170 -34.68 16.03 19.58
CA VAL A 170 -35.72 15.72 18.58
C VAL A 170 -35.81 14.21 18.42
N ALA A 171 -37.01 13.66 18.66
CA ALA A 171 -37.27 12.24 18.48
C ALA A 171 -37.28 11.85 17.00
N TYR A 172 -36.74 10.67 16.69
CA TYR A 172 -36.81 10.10 15.35
C TYR A 172 -38.26 9.82 14.93
N PRO A 173 -38.63 10.07 13.66
CA PRO A 173 -39.87 9.60 13.11
C PRO A 173 -39.94 8.08 13.19
N SER A 174 -41.12 7.56 13.53
CA SER A 174 -41.33 6.13 13.58
C SER A 174 -42.77 5.80 13.19
N ASP A 175 -42.93 4.83 12.32
CA ASP A 175 -44.23 4.31 11.90
C ASP A 175 -44.23 2.78 11.86
N SER A 176 -45.22 2.16 11.20
CA SER A 176 -45.31 0.70 11.09
C SER A 176 -44.19 0.05 10.26
N THR A 177 -43.43 0.84 9.51
CA THR A 177 -42.36 0.37 8.63
C THR A 177 -40.98 0.45 9.28
N GLY A 178 -40.80 1.30 10.30
CA GLY A 178 -39.56 1.40 11.04
C GLY A 178 -39.33 2.75 11.69
N THR A 179 -38.07 2.99 12.06
CA THR A 179 -37.57 4.29 12.55
C THR A 179 -36.73 4.92 11.47
N THR A 180 -36.98 6.20 11.18
CA THR A 180 -36.24 6.98 10.19
C THR A 180 -35.20 7.84 10.91
N PHE A 181 -33.91 7.65 10.63
CA PHE A 181 -32.83 8.38 11.29
C PHE A 181 -32.40 9.64 10.55
N GLY A 182 -32.69 9.68 9.26
CA GLY A 182 -32.56 10.81 8.35
C GLY A 182 -33.42 10.58 7.13
N PHE A 183 -33.57 11.61 6.31
CA PHE A 183 -34.10 11.49 4.95
C PHE A 183 -33.59 12.67 4.12
N HIS A 184 -33.56 12.52 2.81
CA HIS A 184 -33.39 13.60 1.87
C HIS A 184 -34.67 13.84 1.05
N SER A 185 -34.83 15.07 0.55
CA SER A 185 -36.00 15.47 -0.22
C SER A 185 -35.70 16.74 -1.01
N SER A 186 -36.65 17.14 -1.86
CA SER A 186 -36.60 18.42 -2.55
C SER A 186 -37.95 19.13 -2.54
N PHE A 187 -37.91 20.45 -2.75
CA PHE A 187 -39.09 21.27 -2.99
C PHE A 187 -38.79 22.34 -4.02
N GLN A 188 -39.83 22.85 -4.69
CA GLN A 188 -39.69 23.94 -5.66
C GLN A 188 -39.69 25.28 -4.93
N TRP A 189 -38.63 26.06 -5.17
CA TRP A 189 -38.56 27.48 -4.86
C TRP A 189 -39.07 28.26 -6.07
N VAL A 190 -39.88 29.27 -5.79
CA VAL A 190 -40.40 30.18 -6.81
C VAL A 190 -40.16 31.56 -6.24
N ASP A 191 -39.16 32.25 -6.76
CA ASP A 191 -39.07 33.69 -6.57
C ASP A 191 -39.81 34.42 -7.70
N TYR A 192 -40.05 35.69 -7.45
CA TYR A 192 -40.66 36.59 -8.43
C TYR A 192 -39.69 37.71 -8.69
N ASP A 193 -38.64 37.34 -9.39
CA ASP A 193 -37.63 38.26 -9.83
C ASP A 193 -38.12 39.04 -11.03
N LEU A 194 -37.71 40.31 -11.09
CA LEU A 194 -38.13 41.19 -12.17
C LEU A 194 -37.37 40.76 -13.44
N LEU A 195 -37.97 39.84 -14.20
CA LEU A 195 -37.53 39.19 -15.45
C LEU A 195 -37.02 37.73 -15.35
N ASP A 196 -37.05 37.10 -14.18
CA ASP A 196 -36.84 35.65 -14.04
C ASP A 196 -38.05 35.00 -13.36
N VAL A 197 -38.47 33.87 -13.92
CA VAL A 197 -39.50 33.00 -13.31
C VAL A 197 -38.99 31.59 -13.53
N ASP A 198 -38.02 31.22 -12.71
CA ASP A 198 -37.51 29.87 -12.57
C ASP A 198 -38.19 29.15 -11.41
N ASP A 199 -38.50 27.88 -11.67
CA ASP A 199 -38.89 26.91 -10.64
C ASP A 199 -37.62 26.14 -10.31
N ASP A 200 -36.93 26.54 -9.23
CA ASP A 200 -35.67 25.90 -8.87
C ASP A 200 -35.82 24.86 -7.76
N PRO A 201 -35.26 23.66 -7.94
CA PRO A 201 -35.32 22.62 -6.93
C PRO A 201 -34.34 22.92 -5.79
N VAL A 202 -34.87 23.13 -4.59
CA VAL A 202 -34.09 23.11 -3.35
C VAL A 202 -33.96 21.67 -2.87
N ARG A 203 -32.73 21.18 -2.74
CA ARG A 203 -32.42 19.83 -2.24
C ARG A 203 -31.88 19.88 -0.83
N PHE A 204 -32.41 19.04 0.04
CA PHE A 204 -32.01 19.02 1.43
C PHE A 204 -32.04 17.62 2.04
N ALA A 205 -31.29 17.44 3.12
CA ALA A 205 -31.34 16.27 3.98
C ALA A 205 -31.55 16.70 5.43
N MET A 206 -32.35 15.93 6.17
CA MET A 206 -32.61 16.11 7.59
C MET A 206 -31.94 14.97 8.35
N ILE A 207 -31.05 15.29 9.29
CA ILE A 207 -30.23 14.32 10.02
C ILE A 207 -30.53 14.41 11.51
N GLY A 208 -31.08 13.34 12.08
CA GLY A 208 -31.28 13.24 13.52
C GLY A 208 -30.00 12.79 14.25
N THR A 209 -29.81 13.32 15.46
CA THR A 209 -28.53 13.20 16.20
C THR A 209 -28.69 12.56 17.58
N ALA A 210 -29.90 12.14 17.93
CA ALA A 210 -30.17 11.43 19.17
C ALA A 210 -29.46 10.05 19.20
N PRO A 211 -29.00 9.55 20.35
CA PRO A 211 -28.56 8.16 20.44
C PRO A 211 -29.72 7.20 20.15
N PHE A 212 -29.44 6.06 19.52
CA PHE A 212 -30.43 5.01 19.26
C PHE A 212 -29.93 3.65 19.78
N GLY A 213 -30.64 3.11 20.78
CA GLY A 213 -30.20 1.90 21.47
C GLY A 213 -28.81 2.08 22.09
N ALA A 214 -27.85 1.25 21.66
CA ALA A 214 -26.44 1.33 22.09
C ALA A 214 -25.57 2.20 21.17
N ILE A 215 -26.11 2.72 20.07
CA ILE A 215 -25.36 3.52 19.09
C ILE A 215 -25.32 4.98 19.58
N PRO A 216 -24.11 5.55 19.78
CA PRO A 216 -23.97 6.95 20.18
C PRO A 216 -24.55 7.91 19.14
N GLY A 217 -25.05 9.08 19.58
CA GLY A 217 -25.66 10.07 18.71
C GLY A 217 -24.74 10.58 17.59
N ILE A 218 -23.44 10.70 17.83
CA ILE A 218 -22.45 11.06 16.79
C ILE A 218 -22.39 10.01 15.68
N ASP A 219 -22.47 8.73 16.03
CA ASP A 219 -22.42 7.64 15.06
C ASP A 219 -23.73 7.54 14.28
N MET A 220 -24.87 7.79 14.94
CA MET A 220 -26.16 7.91 14.27
C MET A 220 -26.16 9.06 13.27
N ALA A 221 -25.65 10.23 13.65
CA ALA A 221 -25.59 11.39 12.78
C ALA A 221 -24.71 11.15 11.54
N THR A 222 -23.54 10.53 11.69
CA THR A 222 -22.65 10.27 10.55
C THR A 222 -23.12 9.11 9.68
N TYR A 223 -23.70 8.07 10.27
CA TYR A 223 -24.39 7.00 9.55
C TYR A 223 -25.51 7.57 8.67
N SER A 224 -26.46 8.31 9.26
CA SER A 224 -27.56 8.93 8.53
C SER A 224 -27.05 9.89 7.46
N PHE A 225 -26.09 10.75 7.79
CA PHE A 225 -25.51 11.65 6.79
C PHE A 225 -24.92 10.90 5.59
N SER A 226 -24.16 9.84 5.83
CA SER A 226 -23.53 9.08 4.75
C SER A 226 -24.57 8.35 3.88
N HIS A 227 -25.63 7.81 4.50
CA HIS A 227 -26.79 7.22 3.85
C HIS A 227 -27.46 8.23 2.92
N GLU A 228 -27.91 9.36 3.49
CA GLU A 228 -28.59 10.41 2.72
C GLU A 228 -27.70 11.04 1.66
N LEU A 229 -26.39 11.13 1.89
CA LEU A 229 -25.46 11.72 0.93
C LEU A 229 -25.38 10.89 -0.35
N VAL A 230 -25.19 9.57 -0.25
CA VAL A 230 -25.07 8.73 -1.45
C VAL A 230 -26.40 8.63 -2.19
N GLU A 231 -27.51 8.59 -1.46
CA GLU A 231 -28.85 8.59 -2.07
C GLU A 231 -29.13 9.91 -2.75
N ALA A 232 -28.94 11.05 -2.08
CA ALA A 232 -29.14 12.36 -2.70
C ALA A 232 -28.18 12.62 -3.87
N MET A 233 -26.98 12.04 -3.87
CA MET A 233 -26.11 12.07 -5.05
C MET A 233 -26.73 11.32 -6.23
N THR A 234 -27.32 10.16 -5.97
CA THR A 234 -27.86 9.28 -7.01
C THR A 234 -29.30 9.56 -7.43
N ASP A 235 -30.13 10.14 -6.56
CA ASP A 235 -31.54 10.49 -6.78
C ASP A 235 -31.93 11.67 -5.87
N PRO A 236 -31.43 12.90 -6.11
CA PRO A 236 -31.64 14.04 -5.21
C PRO A 236 -33.11 14.43 -4.96
N ASP A 237 -34.03 13.99 -5.83
CA ASP A 237 -35.45 14.29 -5.72
C ASP A 237 -36.25 13.10 -5.14
N GLY A 238 -35.57 11.98 -4.81
CA GLY A 238 -36.16 10.78 -4.23
C GLY A 238 -37.21 10.10 -5.11
N ALA A 239 -37.16 10.29 -6.44
CA ALA A 239 -38.22 9.82 -7.33
C ALA A 239 -37.76 9.21 -8.67
N SER A 240 -36.61 9.60 -9.22
CA SER A 240 -36.31 9.28 -10.63
C SER A 240 -34.83 9.06 -10.97
N GLY A 241 -33.92 9.18 -10.01
CA GLY A 241 -32.50 8.90 -10.17
C GLY A 241 -32.18 7.41 -10.28
N TRP A 242 -31.04 6.98 -9.72
CA TRP A 242 -30.65 5.58 -9.73
C TRP A 242 -31.45 4.75 -8.71
N ARG A 243 -31.90 3.56 -9.12
CA ARG A 243 -32.74 2.68 -8.30
C ARG A 243 -32.28 1.23 -8.30
N GLN A 244 -32.49 0.56 -7.18
CA GLN A 244 -32.30 -0.87 -7.05
C GLN A 244 -33.30 -1.63 -7.94
N SER A 245 -32.81 -2.67 -8.62
CA SER A 245 -33.58 -3.55 -9.50
C SER A 245 -33.17 -5.02 -9.28
N PRO A 246 -34.10 -5.94 -8.97
CA PRO A 246 -35.50 -5.65 -8.67
C PRO A 246 -35.61 -4.81 -7.39
N GLY A 247 -36.52 -3.83 -7.39
CA GLY A 247 -36.83 -3.07 -6.19
C GLY A 247 -37.53 -3.94 -5.13
N THR A 248 -37.52 -3.46 -3.89
CA THR A 248 -38.26 -4.00 -2.74
C THR A 248 -39.78 -3.85 -2.89
N GLY A 249 -40.25 -3.10 -3.89
CA GLY A 249 -41.66 -2.86 -4.18
C GLY A 249 -42.24 -1.62 -3.50
N SER A 250 -41.40 -0.83 -2.82
CA SER A 250 -41.73 0.51 -2.34
C SER A 250 -40.89 1.54 -3.09
N ALA A 251 -41.57 2.49 -3.74
CA ALA A 251 -40.89 3.57 -4.49
C ALA A 251 -40.02 4.49 -3.63
N SER A 252 -40.01 4.33 -2.30
CA SER A 252 -39.16 5.07 -1.36
C SER A 252 -38.18 4.18 -0.60
N ALA A 253 -37.94 2.94 -1.04
CA ALA A 253 -37.05 1.99 -0.37
C ALA A 253 -36.13 1.25 -1.36
N ASP A 254 -35.89 1.86 -2.52
CA ASP A 254 -35.16 1.28 -3.65
C ASP A 254 -33.95 2.16 -4.02
N GLU A 255 -33.42 2.96 -3.11
CA GLU A 255 -32.26 3.83 -3.34
C GLU A 255 -30.94 3.09 -3.04
N ILE A 256 -29.78 3.69 -3.34
CA ILE A 256 -28.51 2.96 -3.34
C ILE A 256 -28.06 2.47 -1.95
N ALA A 257 -28.45 3.15 -0.87
CA ALA A 257 -28.13 2.78 0.51
C ALA A 257 -29.30 2.12 1.26
N ASP A 258 -30.49 2.08 0.65
CA ASP A 258 -31.63 1.33 1.16
C ASP A 258 -31.37 -0.18 1.26
N SER A 259 -32.24 -0.85 2.01
CA SER A 259 -32.23 -2.30 2.22
C SER A 259 -32.03 -3.05 0.89
N PRO A 260 -31.02 -3.94 0.76
CA PRO A 260 -30.28 -4.56 1.88
C PRO A 260 -29.05 -3.78 2.37
N CYS A 261 -28.75 -2.61 1.81
CA CYS A 261 -27.51 -1.87 2.05
C CYS A 261 -27.55 -0.85 3.19
N ASN A 262 -28.44 -1.02 4.15
CA ASN A 262 -28.57 -0.14 5.32
C ASN A 262 -27.73 -0.59 6.53
N GLN A 263 -26.55 -1.19 6.28
CA GLN A 263 -25.67 -1.67 7.35
C GLN A 263 -24.73 -0.56 7.83
N ILE A 264 -24.43 -0.55 9.13
CA ILE A 264 -23.48 0.40 9.74
C ILE A 264 -22.08 -0.21 9.79
N GLY A 265 -21.08 0.51 9.28
CA GLY A 265 -19.67 0.17 9.44
C GLY A 265 -18.82 1.39 9.76
N ARG A 266 -17.50 1.29 9.56
CA ARG A 266 -16.54 2.32 9.97
C ARG A 266 -15.60 2.70 8.84
N LEU A 267 -15.46 4.00 8.60
CA LEU A 267 -14.43 4.63 7.78
C LEU A 267 -13.55 5.51 8.69
N ASP A 268 -12.31 5.11 8.92
CA ASP A 268 -11.36 5.85 9.79
C ASP A 268 -11.96 6.24 11.16
N GLY A 269 -12.71 5.29 11.74
CA GLY A 269 -13.43 5.44 13.02
C GLY A 269 -14.77 6.18 12.93
N THR A 270 -15.11 6.79 11.79
CA THR A 270 -16.41 7.42 11.53
C THR A 270 -17.45 6.38 11.15
N ALA A 271 -18.63 6.40 11.77
CA ALA A 271 -19.72 5.51 11.36
C ALA A 271 -20.29 5.94 10.01
N VAL A 272 -20.46 4.97 9.10
CA VAL A 272 -21.02 5.19 7.76
C VAL A 272 -21.97 4.05 7.38
N ALA A 273 -22.93 4.34 6.50
CA ALA A 273 -23.83 3.37 5.90
C ALA A 273 -23.14 2.65 4.74
N SER A 274 -23.42 1.37 4.53
CA SER A 274 -23.07 0.70 3.27
C SER A 274 -23.92 1.23 2.11
N TYR A 275 -23.54 0.92 0.88
CA TYR A 275 -24.39 1.14 -0.29
C TYR A 275 -24.07 0.11 -1.39
N TRP A 276 -25.00 -0.09 -2.33
CA TRP A 276 -24.86 -1.11 -3.36
C TRP A 276 -23.72 -0.82 -4.34
N SER A 277 -22.96 -1.87 -4.70
CA SER A 277 -22.01 -1.85 -5.81
C SER A 277 -22.30 -2.98 -6.80
N ASP A 278 -22.50 -2.61 -8.06
CA ASP A 278 -22.59 -3.52 -9.20
C ASP A 278 -21.25 -4.25 -9.48
N ALA A 279 -20.12 -3.54 -9.31
CA ALA A 279 -18.77 -4.07 -9.49
C ALA A 279 -18.44 -5.20 -8.49
N ASP A 280 -18.83 -5.03 -7.23
CA ASP A 280 -18.64 -6.02 -6.17
C ASP A 280 -19.83 -7.01 -6.05
N ASN A 281 -20.95 -6.71 -6.71
CA ASN A 281 -22.22 -7.43 -6.59
C ASN A 281 -22.63 -7.62 -5.11
N ALA A 282 -22.51 -6.54 -4.33
CA ALA A 282 -22.71 -6.53 -2.89
C ALA A 282 -22.91 -5.11 -2.33
N CYS A 283 -23.39 -5.03 -1.09
CA CYS A 283 -23.35 -3.77 -0.35
C CYS A 283 -21.92 -3.56 0.14
N ILE A 284 -21.37 -2.37 -0.08
CA ILE A 284 -19.99 -2.05 0.29
C ILE A 284 -19.91 -0.85 1.20
N ILE A 285 -18.88 -0.81 2.03
CA ILE A 285 -18.35 0.42 2.60
C ILE A 285 -16.97 0.61 1.99
N PRO A 286 -16.81 1.53 1.04
CA PRO A 286 -15.50 1.84 0.49
C PRO A 286 -14.61 2.45 1.58
N SER A 287 -13.76 1.61 2.17
CA SER A 287 -12.70 2.05 3.06
C SER A 287 -11.40 2.22 2.30
N LEU A 288 -10.52 3.09 2.81
CA LEU A 288 -9.14 3.19 2.33
C LEU A 288 -8.57 1.77 2.27
N THR A 289 -7.92 1.45 1.15
CA THR A 289 -7.37 0.13 0.84
C THR A 289 -6.77 -0.50 2.10
N ARG A 290 -7.44 -1.52 2.62
CA ARG A 290 -6.88 -2.33 3.70
C ARG A 290 -5.68 -3.04 3.10
N THR A 291 -4.50 -2.69 3.58
CA THR A 291 -3.27 -3.29 3.07
C THR A 291 -2.66 -4.13 4.17
N ALA A 292 -2.29 -5.34 3.82
CA ALA A 292 -1.45 -6.19 4.62
C ALA A 292 -0.13 -6.35 3.85
N PHE A 293 0.97 -5.97 4.48
CA PHE A 293 2.30 -6.30 4.00
C PHE A 293 3.17 -6.66 5.19
N PHE A 294 4.30 -7.29 4.93
CA PHE A 294 5.37 -7.47 5.89
C PHE A 294 6.70 -7.04 5.30
N GLU A 295 7.73 -6.98 6.13
CA GLU A 295 9.09 -6.76 5.67
C GLU A 295 10.03 -7.64 6.48
N VAL A 296 11.20 -7.92 5.93
CA VAL A 296 12.31 -8.45 6.72
C VAL A 296 12.80 -7.32 7.62
N SER A 297 12.50 -7.40 8.91
CA SER A 297 12.88 -6.39 9.91
C SER A 297 14.28 -6.60 10.44
N ASP A 298 14.74 -7.86 10.50
CA ASP A 298 16.10 -8.21 10.93
C ASP A 298 16.60 -9.49 10.27
N ARG A 299 17.93 -9.55 10.07
CA ARG A 299 18.67 -10.74 9.63
C ARG A 299 19.91 -10.86 10.49
N HIS A 300 19.93 -11.87 11.35
CA HIS A 300 21.01 -12.09 12.30
C HIS A 300 21.77 -13.39 11.97
N LEU A 301 23.10 -13.33 12.00
CA LEU A 301 23.97 -14.51 11.92
C LEU A 301 24.30 -14.94 13.35
N ASP A 302 23.70 -16.04 13.79
CA ASP A 302 23.88 -16.57 15.14
C ASP A 302 25.21 -17.30 15.29
N ALA A 303 25.57 -18.09 14.26
CA ALA A 303 26.78 -18.89 14.24
C ALA A 303 27.23 -19.19 12.80
N GLU A 304 28.54 -19.31 12.63
CA GLU A 304 29.17 -19.76 11.39
C GLU A 304 30.17 -20.87 11.74
N VAL A 305 30.12 -21.97 11.00
CA VAL A 305 31.01 -23.12 11.19
C VAL A 305 31.65 -23.48 9.87
N ASP A 306 32.98 -23.41 9.81
CA ASP A 306 33.73 -23.77 8.63
C ASP A 306 33.80 -25.28 8.46
N GLY A 307 33.40 -25.75 7.27
CA GLY A 307 33.63 -27.10 6.84
C GLY A 307 35.11 -27.41 6.59
N PRO A 308 35.47 -28.67 6.30
CA PRO A 308 36.83 -29.03 5.95
C PRO A 308 37.25 -28.35 4.64
N GLU A 309 38.53 -27.97 4.55
CA GLU A 309 39.13 -27.45 3.31
C GLU A 309 39.14 -28.51 2.21
N GLN A 310 38.79 -28.08 0.99
CA GLN A 310 38.79 -28.85 -0.23
C GLN A 310 39.70 -28.18 -1.25
N SER A 311 40.42 -28.96 -2.04
CA SER A 311 41.30 -28.45 -3.10
C SER A 311 40.58 -28.45 -4.45
N PHE A 312 40.85 -27.46 -5.28
CA PHE A 312 40.37 -27.37 -6.65
C PHE A 312 41.43 -26.74 -7.56
N HIS A 313 41.44 -27.17 -8.82
CA HIS A 313 42.31 -26.60 -9.85
C HIS A 313 41.53 -25.57 -10.66
N VAL A 314 42.16 -24.42 -10.92
CA VAL A 314 41.59 -23.37 -11.75
C VAL A 314 42.47 -23.17 -12.96
N GLU A 315 41.85 -23.19 -14.13
CA GLU A 315 42.49 -22.87 -15.40
C GLU A 315 41.66 -21.76 -16.07
N ARG A 316 42.23 -20.55 -16.19
CA ARG A 316 41.50 -19.39 -16.72
C ARG A 316 42.38 -18.51 -17.60
N ASP A 317 41.84 -18.11 -18.74
CA ASP A 317 42.49 -17.13 -19.63
C ASP A 317 42.25 -15.70 -19.12
N CYS A 318 43.33 -15.01 -18.75
CA CYS A 318 43.34 -13.62 -18.28
C CYS A 318 43.65 -12.63 -19.42
N GLY A 319 43.58 -13.07 -20.68
CA GLY A 319 43.74 -12.27 -21.90
C GLY A 319 45.15 -12.36 -22.51
N ARG A 320 45.23 -12.10 -23.83
CA ARG A 320 46.44 -12.07 -24.70
C ARG A 320 47.68 -12.74 -24.08
N ASN A 321 47.66 -14.07 -24.05
CA ASN A 321 48.76 -14.98 -23.63
C ASN A 321 49.04 -15.05 -22.12
N HIS A 322 48.16 -14.54 -21.26
CA HIS A 322 48.26 -14.74 -19.83
C HIS A 322 47.27 -15.80 -19.38
N HIS A 323 47.83 -16.99 -19.23
CA HIS A 323 47.10 -18.13 -18.72
C HIS A 323 47.35 -18.24 -17.22
N TRP A 324 46.28 -18.14 -16.43
CA TRP A 324 46.35 -18.38 -14.99
C TRP A 324 45.93 -19.82 -14.72
N SER A 325 46.86 -20.60 -14.17
CA SER A 325 46.62 -21.95 -13.69
C SER A 325 47.18 -22.10 -12.28
N GLY A 326 46.43 -22.76 -11.38
CA GLY A 326 46.87 -23.03 -10.02
C GLY A 326 45.90 -23.89 -9.23
N ASP A 327 46.44 -24.58 -8.23
CA ASP A 327 45.67 -25.30 -7.22
C ASP A 327 45.35 -24.37 -6.04
N TYR A 328 44.09 -24.35 -5.65
CA TYR A 328 43.55 -23.49 -4.60
C TYR A 328 42.71 -24.31 -3.63
N THR A 329 42.41 -23.74 -2.47
CA THR A 329 41.46 -24.33 -1.53
C THR A 329 40.20 -23.49 -1.38
N TYR A 330 39.10 -24.15 -1.03
CA TYR A 330 37.87 -23.56 -0.52
C TYR A 330 37.34 -24.40 0.63
N HIS A 331 36.47 -23.83 1.46
CA HIS A 331 35.63 -24.60 2.38
C HIS A 331 34.18 -24.12 2.27
N ILE A 332 33.25 -24.89 2.82
CA ILE A 332 31.84 -24.51 2.89
C ILE A 332 31.58 -24.03 4.32
N ALA A 333 31.33 -22.74 4.48
CA ALA A 333 30.88 -22.18 5.75
C ALA A 333 29.38 -22.43 5.90
N GLN A 334 28.99 -23.08 6.99
CA GLN A 334 27.59 -23.32 7.33
C GLN A 334 27.11 -22.24 8.28
N ARG A 335 25.99 -21.60 7.96
CA ARG A 335 25.46 -20.42 8.66
C ARG A 335 24.14 -20.72 9.33
N HIS A 336 24.11 -20.46 10.63
CA HIS A 336 22.88 -20.43 11.41
C HIS A 336 22.37 -18.99 11.41
N LEU A 337 21.28 -18.77 10.70
CA LEU A 337 20.65 -17.48 10.48
C LEU A 337 19.28 -17.45 11.18
N THR A 338 19.02 -16.33 11.85
CA THR A 338 17.70 -15.95 12.32
C THR A 338 17.19 -14.81 11.44
N VAL A 339 16.04 -15.01 10.81
CA VAL A 339 15.35 -13.99 10.00
C VAL A 339 14.07 -13.59 10.70
N THR A 340 13.92 -12.31 10.99
CA THR A 340 12.70 -11.76 11.59
C THR A 340 11.92 -10.98 10.55
N LEU A 341 10.62 -11.25 10.49
CA LEU A 341 9.65 -10.64 9.60
C LEU A 341 8.61 -9.91 10.44
N GLN A 342 8.26 -8.68 10.05
CA GLN A 342 7.28 -7.85 10.74
C GLN A 342 6.09 -7.56 9.82
N GLY A 343 4.93 -8.08 10.19
CA GLY A 343 3.63 -7.75 9.62
C GLY A 343 3.20 -6.33 9.98
N LYS A 344 2.67 -5.61 8.99
CA LYS A 344 2.25 -4.21 9.08
C LYS A 344 0.86 -4.04 8.47
N PRO A 345 -0.21 -4.51 9.15
CA PRO A 345 -1.57 -4.20 8.72
C PRO A 345 -1.80 -2.68 8.80
N ARG A 346 -2.30 -2.07 7.71
CA ARG A 346 -2.72 -0.65 7.70
C ARG A 346 -4.22 -0.53 7.44
N ASN A 347 -4.84 0.40 8.14
CA ASN A 347 -6.29 0.68 8.04
C ASN A 347 -7.18 -0.48 8.52
N TRP A 348 -6.65 -1.33 9.40
CA TRP A 348 -7.41 -2.34 10.13
C TRP A 348 -7.71 -1.82 11.54
N ILE A 349 -8.87 -2.15 12.10
CA ILE A 349 -9.30 -1.67 13.42
C ILE A 349 -8.77 -2.62 14.51
N ASN A 350 -9.04 -3.92 14.35
CA ASN A 350 -8.60 -4.99 15.25
C ASN A 350 -8.08 -6.20 14.45
N PRO A 351 -6.98 -6.05 13.68
CA PRO A 351 -6.47 -7.13 12.85
C PRO A 351 -5.92 -8.29 13.69
N THR A 352 -6.19 -9.52 13.25
CA THR A 352 -5.45 -10.72 13.66
C THR A 352 -4.60 -11.19 12.49
N GLY A 353 -3.29 -11.33 12.69
CA GLY A 353 -2.38 -11.81 11.66
C GLY A 353 -2.03 -13.28 11.86
N ASP A 354 -2.11 -14.04 10.78
CA ASP A 354 -1.70 -15.43 10.66
C ASP A 354 -0.51 -15.54 9.70
N TRP A 355 0.48 -16.34 10.07
CA TRP A 355 1.66 -16.59 9.22
C TRP A 355 1.61 -17.98 8.65
N ILE A 356 1.93 -18.13 7.37
CA ILE A 356 1.97 -19.41 6.67
C ILE A 356 3.34 -19.51 5.99
N VAL A 357 4.11 -20.55 6.31
CA VAL A 357 5.44 -20.79 5.73
C VAL A 357 5.36 -22.08 4.93
N ALA A 358 5.66 -22.02 3.64
CA ALA A 358 5.55 -23.18 2.74
C ALA A 358 4.19 -23.91 2.80
N GLY A 359 3.09 -23.15 2.97
CA GLY A 359 1.74 -23.68 3.08
C GLY A 359 1.35 -24.20 4.48
N GLN A 360 2.27 -24.18 5.46
CA GLN A 360 1.99 -24.57 6.84
C GLN A 360 1.73 -23.34 7.72
N LYS A 361 0.57 -23.29 8.39
CA LYS A 361 0.24 -22.24 9.35
C LYS A 361 1.14 -22.31 10.59
N ILE A 362 1.73 -21.19 10.98
CA ILE A 362 2.66 -21.06 12.10
C ILE A 362 1.93 -20.54 13.33
N THR A 363 2.24 -21.15 14.49
CA THR A 363 1.66 -20.79 15.78
C THR A 363 2.69 -20.11 16.69
N THR A 364 2.27 -19.75 17.90
CA THR A 364 3.15 -19.14 18.91
C THR A 364 4.18 -20.09 19.51
N ALA A 365 4.00 -21.40 19.33
CA ALA A 365 5.01 -22.38 19.71
C ALA A 365 6.01 -22.57 18.57
N ALA A 366 7.30 -22.63 18.91
CA ALA A 366 8.34 -22.99 17.96
C ALA A 366 8.05 -24.37 17.36
N GLN A 367 7.97 -24.45 16.04
CA GLN A 367 7.65 -25.69 15.34
C GLN A 367 8.55 -25.88 14.10
N PRO A 368 8.93 -27.13 13.79
CA PRO A 368 9.66 -27.42 12.57
C PRO A 368 8.75 -27.28 11.35
N VAL A 369 9.32 -26.74 10.27
CA VAL A 369 8.73 -26.66 8.94
C VAL A 369 9.69 -27.37 7.99
N SER A 370 9.24 -28.44 7.36
CA SER A 370 10.03 -29.20 6.39
C SER A 370 9.39 -29.12 5.01
N VAL A 371 10.13 -28.61 4.03
CA VAL A 371 9.65 -28.38 2.67
C VAL A 371 10.70 -28.76 1.65
N ASN A 372 10.28 -29.33 0.52
CA ASN A 372 11.19 -29.64 -0.57
C ASN A 372 11.37 -28.41 -1.45
N LEU A 373 12.54 -27.77 -1.37
CA LEU A 373 12.83 -26.52 -2.09
C LEU A 373 14.05 -26.68 -3.00
N PRO A 374 14.14 -25.87 -4.08
CA PRO A 374 15.37 -25.77 -4.86
C PRO A 374 16.46 -25.14 -3.98
N VAL A 375 17.50 -25.92 -3.69
CA VAL A 375 18.66 -25.44 -2.92
C VAL A 375 19.78 -25.08 -3.89
N SER A 376 20.34 -23.89 -3.70
CA SER A 376 21.54 -23.43 -4.38
C SER A 376 22.74 -23.47 -3.43
N PHE A 377 23.91 -23.70 -4.01
CA PHE A 377 25.20 -23.59 -3.31
C PHE A 377 25.95 -22.43 -3.94
N PRO A 378 25.94 -21.24 -3.31
CA PRO A 378 26.58 -20.06 -3.85
C PRO A 378 28.07 -20.34 -4.10
N GLY A 379 28.53 -20.12 -5.34
CA GLY A 379 29.95 -20.21 -5.70
C GLY A 379 30.31 -21.32 -6.68
N TYR A 380 29.41 -22.25 -7.01
CA TYR A 380 29.66 -23.20 -8.11
C TYR A 380 29.30 -22.57 -9.48
N PRO A 381 30.16 -22.66 -10.52
CA PRO A 381 29.89 -22.09 -11.85
C PRO A 381 28.62 -22.65 -12.50
N ASP A 382 28.30 -23.90 -12.15
CA ASP A 382 27.03 -24.56 -12.41
C ASP A 382 26.34 -24.72 -11.06
N ALA A 383 25.61 -23.70 -10.59
CA ALA A 383 24.78 -23.84 -9.40
C ALA A 383 23.76 -24.96 -9.67
N VAL A 384 24.09 -26.19 -9.25
CA VAL A 384 23.19 -27.33 -9.38
C VAL A 384 22.07 -27.07 -8.40
N THR A 385 20.97 -26.54 -8.90
CA THR A 385 19.74 -26.45 -8.14
C THR A 385 19.16 -27.86 -8.02
N ALA A 386 19.33 -28.47 -6.86
CA ALA A 386 18.68 -29.72 -6.54
C ALA A 386 17.55 -29.45 -5.56
N ASN A 387 16.39 -30.04 -5.80
CA ASN A 387 15.34 -30.04 -4.79
C ASN A 387 15.80 -30.89 -3.61
N ARG A 388 15.89 -30.28 -2.43
CA ARG A 388 16.20 -30.96 -1.17
C ARG A 388 15.12 -30.64 -0.15
N LEU A 389 14.89 -31.61 0.73
CA LEU A 389 14.12 -31.36 1.94
C LEU A 389 14.93 -30.43 2.84
N VAL A 390 14.46 -29.21 3.02
CA VAL A 390 15.02 -28.25 3.98
C VAL A 390 14.14 -28.21 5.22
N THR A 391 14.75 -27.99 6.37
CA THR A 391 14.10 -27.87 7.68
C THR A 391 14.48 -26.54 8.31
N LEU A 392 13.45 -25.83 8.79
CA LEU A 392 13.61 -24.60 9.55
C LEU A 392 12.69 -24.63 10.77
N THR A 393 13.05 -23.88 11.81
CA THR A 393 12.18 -23.64 12.96
C THR A 393 11.47 -22.32 12.76
N ALA A 394 10.14 -22.31 12.87
CA ALA A 394 9.32 -21.12 12.74
C ALA A 394 8.55 -20.86 14.05
N THR A 395 8.49 -19.60 14.47
CA THR A 395 7.67 -19.13 15.60
C THR A 395 6.97 -17.85 15.19
N ALA A 396 5.67 -17.72 15.46
CA ALA A 396 4.88 -16.56 15.03
C ALA A 396 4.05 -15.95 16.17
N THR A 397 3.87 -14.63 16.12
CA THR A 397 2.83 -13.89 16.86
C THR A 397 1.88 -13.24 15.83
N ASN A 398 0.94 -12.41 16.30
CA ASN A 398 -0.01 -11.72 15.42
C ASN A 398 0.67 -10.84 14.37
N ASP A 399 1.87 -10.34 14.63
CA ASP A 399 2.55 -9.37 13.76
C ASP A 399 4.02 -9.71 13.49
N THR A 400 4.56 -10.78 14.08
CA THR A 400 5.97 -11.12 13.95
C THR A 400 6.14 -12.59 13.58
N LEU A 401 7.01 -12.89 12.63
CA LEU A 401 7.46 -14.25 12.32
C LEU A 401 8.98 -14.34 12.42
N VAL A 402 9.46 -15.34 13.13
CA VAL A 402 10.89 -15.65 13.26
C VAL A 402 11.16 -16.98 12.60
N LEU A 403 12.12 -17.00 11.68
CA LEU A 403 12.61 -18.18 10.98
C LEU A 403 14.06 -18.45 11.37
N VAL A 404 14.37 -19.69 11.73
CA VAL A 404 15.72 -20.15 12.06
C VAL A 404 16.05 -21.35 11.18
N ASN A 405 17.09 -21.26 10.36
CA ASN A 405 17.43 -22.33 9.42
C ASN A 405 18.30 -23.42 10.06
N ASP A 406 18.22 -24.63 9.51
CA ASP A 406 19.29 -25.60 9.69
C ASP A 406 20.48 -25.24 8.75
N PRO A 407 21.70 -25.08 9.29
CA PRO A 407 22.89 -24.72 8.50
C PRO A 407 23.32 -25.83 7.51
N ALA A 408 22.84 -27.08 7.67
CA ALA A 408 23.18 -28.19 6.77
C ALA A 408 22.41 -28.17 5.42
N ASP A 409 21.35 -27.36 5.33
CA ASP A 409 20.39 -27.43 4.22
C ASP A 409 20.75 -26.60 2.98
N GLY A 410 21.83 -25.81 3.04
CA GLY A 410 22.26 -24.95 1.93
C GLY A 410 21.50 -23.63 1.87
N SER A 411 21.52 -22.97 0.70
CA SER A 411 20.85 -21.67 0.51
C SER A 411 19.59 -21.82 -0.34
N TYR A 412 18.47 -21.27 0.12
CA TYR A 412 17.14 -21.47 -0.47
C TYR A 412 16.22 -20.27 -0.25
N SER A 413 15.15 -20.18 -1.03
CA SER A 413 14.09 -19.18 -0.86
C SER A 413 12.81 -19.88 -0.41
N VAL A 414 12.26 -19.49 0.74
CA VAL A 414 11.03 -20.08 1.28
C VAL A 414 9.84 -19.12 1.09
N PRO A 415 8.72 -19.57 0.51
CA PRO A 415 7.53 -18.71 0.38
C PRO A 415 6.89 -18.52 1.75
N VAL A 416 6.68 -17.27 2.12
CA VAL A 416 5.99 -16.85 3.34
C VAL A 416 4.75 -16.06 2.95
N VAL A 417 3.61 -16.39 3.57
CA VAL A 417 2.36 -15.64 3.47
C VAL A 417 2.04 -15.04 4.83
N PHE A 418 1.66 -13.76 4.84
CA PHE A 418 1.03 -13.11 5.97
C PHE A 418 -0.44 -12.86 5.61
N GLU A 419 -1.32 -13.41 6.41
CA GLU A 419 -2.77 -13.33 6.25
C GLU A 419 -3.33 -12.47 7.38
N VAL A 420 -4.02 -11.40 7.05
CA VAL A 420 -4.67 -10.54 8.05
C VAL A 420 -6.17 -10.75 7.97
N THR A 421 -6.78 -11.03 9.11
CA THR A 421 -8.22 -11.22 9.26
C THR A 421 -8.78 -10.24 10.29
N GLU A 422 -9.96 -9.68 10.04
CA GLU A 422 -10.73 -8.90 11.02
C GLU A 422 -12.19 -9.32 10.98
N THR A 423 -12.73 -9.65 12.15
CA THR A 423 -14.14 -9.94 12.35
C THR A 423 -14.87 -8.70 12.84
N PHE A 424 -15.94 -8.31 12.17
CA PHE A 424 -16.82 -7.24 12.62
C PHE A 424 -17.91 -7.79 13.56
N ASN A 425 -18.28 -7.00 14.57
CA ASN A 425 -19.25 -7.37 15.60
C ASN A 425 -20.71 -7.08 15.20
N ASP A 426 -21.03 -7.04 13.91
CA ASP A 426 -22.37 -6.69 13.41
C ASP A 426 -23.39 -7.84 13.47
N GLY A 427 -23.01 -9.01 14.03
CA GLY A 427 -23.89 -10.17 14.13
C GLY A 427 -23.94 -11.03 12.86
N ASN A 428 -23.32 -10.58 11.76
CA ASN A 428 -23.04 -11.38 10.58
C ASN A 428 -21.53 -11.60 10.51
N ALA A 429 -21.05 -12.78 10.92
CA ALA A 429 -19.64 -13.12 11.04
C ALA A 429 -18.87 -13.18 9.70
N GLN A 430 -18.92 -12.14 8.87
CA GLN A 430 -18.10 -12.00 7.68
C GLN A 430 -16.77 -11.39 8.11
N ALA A 431 -15.73 -12.24 8.11
CA ALA A 431 -14.38 -11.80 8.38
C ALA A 431 -13.79 -11.25 7.08
N HIS A 432 -13.30 -10.00 7.11
CA HIS A 432 -12.50 -9.48 6.01
C HIS A 432 -11.10 -10.11 6.08
N LYS A 433 -10.58 -10.56 4.93
CA LYS A 433 -9.31 -11.29 4.85
C LYS A 433 -8.46 -10.78 3.70
N GLU A 434 -7.20 -10.46 3.99
CA GLU A 434 -6.19 -10.13 2.99
C GLU A 434 -4.96 -11.02 3.15
N THR A 435 -4.30 -11.32 2.04
CA THR A 435 -3.07 -12.14 2.03
C THR A 435 -1.97 -11.43 1.27
N TRP A 436 -0.75 -11.56 1.77
CA TRP A 436 0.44 -11.07 1.09
C TRP A 436 1.56 -12.10 1.15
N THR A 437 2.28 -12.25 0.04
CA THR A 437 3.27 -13.32 -0.15
C THR A 437 4.63 -12.73 -0.50
N LEU A 438 5.68 -13.23 0.15
CA LEU A 438 7.08 -12.90 -0.14
C LEU A 438 7.93 -14.17 -0.07
N ASP A 439 8.82 -14.34 -1.04
CA ASP A 439 9.89 -15.33 -0.96
C ASP A 439 11.03 -14.79 -0.08
N VAL A 440 11.35 -15.52 1.00
CA VAL A 440 12.40 -15.14 1.95
C VAL A 440 13.65 -15.94 1.65
N ASP A 441 14.68 -15.26 1.15
CA ASP A 441 15.99 -15.86 0.88
C ASP A 441 16.74 -16.16 2.18
N ILE A 442 17.26 -17.37 2.32
CA ILE A 442 18.07 -17.84 3.44
C ILE A 442 19.41 -18.33 2.89
N ASP A 443 20.50 -17.68 3.32
CA ASP A 443 21.87 -18.01 2.91
C ASP A 443 22.51 -18.99 3.89
N GLY A 444 21.97 -20.21 3.99
CA GLY A 444 22.42 -21.20 4.97
C GLY A 444 23.84 -21.72 4.74
N GLN A 445 24.41 -21.58 3.54
CA GLN A 445 25.80 -21.95 3.25
C GLN A 445 26.49 -20.96 2.30
N GLU A 446 27.80 -20.80 2.48
CA GLU A 446 28.66 -20.03 1.58
C GLU A 446 29.94 -20.80 1.24
N ILE A 447 30.36 -20.77 -0.03
CA ILE A 447 31.69 -21.23 -0.41
C ILE A 447 32.68 -20.11 -0.12
N VAL A 448 33.58 -20.36 0.82
CA VAL A 448 34.66 -19.44 1.19
C VAL A 448 35.93 -19.92 0.51
N TYR A 449 36.37 -19.14 -0.48
CA TYR A 449 37.61 -19.40 -1.19
C TYR A 449 38.83 -18.92 -0.40
N SER A 450 39.93 -19.65 -0.50
CA SER A 450 41.21 -19.22 0.06
C SER A 450 41.64 -17.83 -0.45
N GLN A 451 42.29 -17.05 0.42
CA GLN A 451 42.82 -15.74 0.05
C GLN A 451 43.75 -15.82 -1.17
N ALA A 452 44.51 -16.90 -1.31
CA ALA A 452 45.38 -17.14 -2.46
C ALA A 452 44.60 -17.17 -3.80
N TYR A 453 43.42 -17.79 -3.82
CA TYR A 453 42.55 -17.79 -4.99
C TYR A 453 42.00 -16.39 -5.28
N ILE A 454 41.49 -15.72 -4.25
CA ILE A 454 40.93 -14.37 -4.37
C ILE A 454 41.97 -13.38 -4.92
N ASP A 455 43.19 -13.43 -4.41
CA ASP A 455 44.30 -12.59 -4.86
C ASP A 455 44.67 -12.89 -6.32
N ALA A 456 44.69 -14.17 -6.70
CA ALA A 456 45.00 -14.58 -8.06
C ALA A 456 43.90 -14.18 -9.06
N LEU A 457 42.63 -14.33 -8.67
CA LEU A 457 41.47 -13.85 -9.43
C LEU A 457 41.51 -12.33 -9.61
N SER A 458 41.81 -11.58 -8.55
CA SER A 458 41.94 -10.12 -8.60
C SER A 458 43.05 -9.69 -9.57
N ARG A 459 44.23 -10.34 -9.54
CA ARG A 459 45.31 -10.09 -10.51
C ARG A 459 44.88 -10.40 -11.94
N CYS A 460 44.20 -11.52 -12.16
CA CYS A 460 43.66 -11.91 -13.46
C CYS A 460 42.71 -10.83 -14.01
N MET A 461 41.77 -10.36 -13.20
CA MET A 461 40.81 -9.32 -13.58
C MET A 461 41.48 -7.96 -13.83
N GLN A 462 42.45 -7.57 -13.01
CA GLN A 462 43.24 -6.35 -13.24
C GLN A 462 44.02 -6.42 -14.56
N GLN A 463 44.55 -7.60 -14.90
CA GLN A 463 45.26 -7.82 -16.15
C GLN A 463 44.33 -7.71 -17.37
N GLN A 464 43.15 -8.32 -17.33
CA GLN A 464 42.14 -8.18 -18.37
C GLN A 464 41.77 -6.70 -18.56
N LEU A 465 41.48 -5.98 -17.47
CA LEU A 465 41.14 -4.57 -17.52
C LEU A 465 42.29 -3.72 -18.10
N SER A 466 43.54 -4.02 -17.76
CA SER A 466 44.71 -3.33 -18.31
C SER A 466 44.87 -3.55 -19.82
N THR A 467 44.59 -4.77 -20.28
CA THR A 467 44.65 -5.14 -21.70
C THR A 467 43.56 -4.41 -22.48
N MET A 468 42.34 -4.41 -21.96
CA MET A 468 41.23 -3.67 -22.57
C MET A 468 41.50 -2.16 -22.60
N THR A 469 42.08 -1.61 -21.55
CA THR A 469 42.42 -0.19 -21.49
C THR A 469 43.47 0.17 -22.55
N ARG A 470 44.47 -0.70 -22.75
CA ARG A 470 45.47 -0.54 -23.81
C ARG A 470 44.85 -0.64 -25.20
N ASP A 471 43.97 -1.61 -25.41
CA ASP A 471 43.28 -1.81 -26.68
C ASP A 471 42.35 -0.62 -27.00
N MET A 472 41.66 -0.08 -26.00
CA MET A 472 40.89 1.16 -26.13
C MET A 472 41.76 2.38 -26.44
N LYS A 473 42.95 2.49 -25.84
CA LYS A 473 43.90 3.56 -26.14
C LYS A 473 44.38 3.47 -27.60
N GLY A 474 44.72 2.28 -28.06
CA GLY A 474 45.06 2.04 -29.46
C GLY A 474 43.92 2.40 -30.41
N LEU A 475 42.67 2.07 -30.06
CA LEU A 475 41.50 2.50 -30.84
C LEU A 475 41.35 4.02 -30.86
N ARG A 476 41.56 4.73 -29.74
CA ARG A 476 41.51 6.20 -29.72
C ARG A 476 42.60 6.85 -30.57
N GLU A 477 43.80 6.29 -30.57
CA GLU A 477 44.91 6.77 -31.41
C GLU A 477 44.58 6.58 -32.91
N VAL A 478 44.05 5.41 -33.29
CA VAL A 478 43.57 5.15 -34.66
C VAL A 478 42.44 6.11 -35.06
N TYR A 479 41.49 6.38 -34.16
CA TYR A 479 40.41 7.36 -34.41
C TYR A 479 40.95 8.79 -34.56
N ALA A 480 41.97 9.17 -33.78
CA ALA A 480 42.58 10.50 -33.87
C ALA A 480 43.38 10.67 -35.19
N GLU A 481 44.14 9.65 -35.61
CA GLU A 481 44.81 9.66 -36.92
C GLU A 481 43.81 9.71 -38.08
N PHE A 482 42.72 8.95 -37.97
CA PHE A 482 41.66 8.97 -38.98
C PHE A 482 40.94 10.32 -39.05
N ALA A 483 40.68 10.96 -37.89
CA ALA A 483 40.09 12.29 -37.83
C ALA A 483 41.00 13.36 -38.46
N GLU A 484 42.32 13.30 -38.25
CA GLU A 484 43.27 14.22 -38.88
C GLU A 484 43.42 13.96 -40.38
N LEU A 485 43.35 12.69 -40.81
CA LEU A 485 43.30 12.32 -42.23
C LEU A 485 42.06 12.93 -42.92
N LEU A 486 40.88 12.83 -42.30
CA LEU A 486 39.66 13.46 -42.81
C LEU A 486 39.75 14.99 -42.85
N ARG A 487 40.44 15.60 -41.87
CA ARG A 487 40.61 17.06 -41.80
C ARG A 487 41.55 17.61 -42.88
N THR A 488 42.52 16.80 -43.31
CA THR A 488 43.56 17.20 -44.27
C THR A 488 43.25 16.79 -45.71
N HIS A 489 42.25 15.91 -45.93
CA HIS A 489 41.88 15.45 -47.26
C HIS A 489 41.13 16.53 -48.07
N ARG A 490 41.72 16.98 -49.18
CA ARG A 490 41.10 17.90 -50.17
C ARG A 490 40.71 17.20 -51.48
N GLY A 491 40.42 15.91 -51.41
CA GLY A 491 39.97 15.08 -52.54
C GLY A 491 38.44 15.00 -52.68
N PRO A 492 37.92 14.41 -53.77
CA PRO A 492 36.49 14.13 -53.92
C PRO A 492 35.98 13.17 -52.83
N PRO A 493 34.64 13.09 -52.61
CA PRO A 493 34.05 12.36 -51.50
C PRO A 493 34.55 10.91 -51.41
N ILE A 494 35.09 10.53 -50.25
CA ILE A 494 35.52 9.15 -49.97
C ILE A 494 34.26 8.28 -49.83
N ASP A 495 34.30 7.09 -50.45
CA ASP A 495 33.25 6.07 -50.37
C ASP A 495 32.94 5.71 -48.90
N GLN A 496 31.66 5.63 -48.51
CA GLN A 496 31.22 5.63 -47.10
C GLN A 496 31.36 4.28 -46.38
N ASP A 497 31.65 3.19 -47.11
CA ASP A 497 31.64 1.82 -46.56
C ASP A 497 32.73 1.54 -45.48
N PRO A 498 33.97 2.08 -45.56
CA PRO A 498 34.99 1.92 -44.53
C PRO A 498 34.59 2.55 -43.17
N ILE A 499 33.82 3.64 -43.21
CA ILE A 499 33.35 4.35 -42.01
C ILE A 499 32.32 3.50 -41.25
N ALA A 500 31.43 2.82 -41.98
CA ALA A 500 30.47 1.89 -41.39
C ALA A 500 31.15 0.66 -40.74
N GLY A 501 32.28 0.20 -41.30
CA GLY A 501 33.10 -0.87 -40.71
C GLY A 501 33.67 -0.50 -39.34
N LEU A 502 34.21 0.71 -39.21
CA LEU A 502 34.80 1.24 -37.97
C LEU A 502 33.75 1.49 -36.88
N ALA A 503 32.58 2.00 -37.23
CA ALA A 503 31.47 2.20 -36.29
C ALA A 503 31.00 0.86 -35.69
N ARG A 504 30.85 -0.18 -36.53
CA ARG A 504 30.47 -1.53 -36.07
C ARG A 504 31.51 -2.17 -35.15
N ALA A 505 32.80 -1.90 -35.36
CA ALA A 505 33.86 -2.37 -34.48
C ALA A 505 33.84 -1.67 -33.11
N ALA A 506 33.61 -0.35 -33.09
CA ALA A 506 33.48 0.42 -31.85
C ALA A 506 32.27 -0.02 -31.00
N GLU A 507 31.12 -0.29 -31.63
CA GLU A 507 29.94 -0.80 -30.93
C GLU A 507 30.15 -2.19 -30.32
N ARG A 508 30.89 -3.08 -30.98
CA ARG A 508 31.24 -4.40 -30.42
C ARG A 508 32.08 -4.26 -29.15
N GLY A 509 33.12 -3.42 -29.18
CA GLY A 509 33.95 -3.17 -28.00
C GLY A 509 33.17 -2.57 -26.82
N LEU A 510 32.21 -1.69 -27.10
CA LEU A 510 31.32 -1.11 -26.08
C LEU A 510 30.37 -2.14 -25.45
N ARG A 511 29.89 -3.13 -26.21
CA ARG A 511 29.06 -4.23 -25.68
C ARG A 511 29.88 -5.14 -24.76
N GLU A 512 31.06 -5.56 -25.20
CA GLU A 512 31.98 -6.39 -24.41
C GLU A 512 32.37 -5.72 -23.07
N LEU A 513 32.58 -4.41 -23.08
CA LEU A 513 32.84 -3.62 -21.85
C LEU A 513 31.66 -3.62 -20.87
N ARG A 514 30.42 -3.55 -21.37
CA ARG A 514 29.23 -3.58 -20.49
C ARG A 514 29.05 -4.93 -19.85
N ASP A 515 29.28 -6.00 -20.59
CA ASP A 515 29.12 -7.36 -20.05
C ASP A 515 30.23 -7.67 -19.05
N LEU A 516 31.47 -7.26 -19.30
CA LEU A 516 32.54 -7.37 -18.31
C LEU A 516 32.26 -6.54 -17.04
N ALA A 517 31.70 -5.33 -17.18
CA ALA A 517 31.33 -4.52 -16.02
C ALA A 517 30.25 -5.18 -15.14
N LYS A 518 29.35 -5.99 -15.74
CA LYS A 518 28.37 -6.80 -14.99
C LYS A 518 29.08 -7.94 -14.25
N ASP A 519 30.03 -8.61 -14.87
CA ASP A 519 30.79 -9.69 -14.25
C ASP A 519 31.68 -9.18 -13.10
N VAL A 520 32.34 -8.04 -13.27
CA VAL A 520 33.10 -7.38 -12.20
C VAL A 520 32.20 -6.98 -11.05
N ARG A 521 30.99 -6.43 -11.31
CA ARG A 521 30.03 -6.12 -10.24
C ARG A 521 29.59 -7.36 -9.49
N ARG A 522 29.28 -8.46 -10.19
CA ARG A 522 28.95 -9.75 -9.56
C ARG A 522 30.09 -10.28 -8.69
N SER A 523 31.33 -10.13 -9.16
CA SER A 523 32.54 -10.54 -8.41
C SER A 523 32.78 -9.65 -7.18
N ARG A 524 32.46 -8.35 -7.25
CA ARG A 524 32.66 -7.41 -6.14
C ARG A 524 31.64 -7.58 -5.02
N VAL A 525 30.45 -8.10 -5.30
CA VAL A 525 29.47 -8.51 -4.29
C VAL A 525 30.03 -9.64 -3.41
N ILE A 526 30.88 -10.50 -3.98
CA ILE A 526 31.55 -11.61 -3.27
C ILE A 526 32.73 -11.09 -2.41
N LEU A 527 33.38 -9.98 -2.80
CA LEU A 527 34.59 -9.45 -2.13
C LEU A 527 34.33 -8.30 -1.16
N GLY A 528 33.12 -7.75 -1.13
CA GLY A 528 32.79 -6.53 -0.39
C GLY A 528 32.32 -6.73 1.06
N ARG A 529 32.29 -7.98 1.58
CA ARG A 529 31.69 -8.25 2.89
C ARG A 529 32.63 -8.04 4.09
N ASP A 530 33.96 -7.94 3.87
CA ASP A 530 34.96 -7.83 4.96
C ASP A 530 35.94 -6.63 4.87
N SER A 531 35.46 -5.45 4.48
CA SER A 531 36.21 -4.21 4.78
C SER A 531 35.30 -3.05 5.12
N GLY A 532 34.77 -3.10 6.34
CA GLY A 532 34.05 -2.03 7.03
C GLY A 532 34.42 -2.00 8.50
#